data_AF-A0A1Q6QE52-F1
#
_entry.id   AF-A0A1Q6QE52-F1
#
_cell.length_a   1.000
_cell.length_b   1.000
_cell.length_c   1.000
_cell.angle_alpha   90.00
_cell.angle_beta   90.00
_cell.angle_gamma   90.00
#
_symmetry.space_group_name_H-M   'P 1'
#
loop_
_entity.id
_entity.type
_entity.pdbx_description
1 polymer ?
#
loop_
_entity_poly.entity_id
_entity_poly.type
_entity_poly.pdbx_seq_one_letter_code
_entity_poly.pdbx_strand_id
1 'polypeptide(L)'
;MKRMKKVVSIVLIMATLCLLTGCSFVKAETTIQVSVDADGKTVKAVLKADQSQGYEWKYFITNGALSESASRFENNIFSDTYIQKYSYTYNVSKGNEDQLVFVLIKDKDYENAKAYEYPVTIDDNGSVKIGNRTEKTVGYYPDLLKMIQ
;
A
#
# COMPACT_ATOMS: atom_id res chain seq x y z
N MET A 1 39.54 40.00 20.43
CA MET A 1 38.30 39.78 19.64
C MET A 1 38.40 38.71 18.52
N LYS A 2 39.58 38.39 17.95
CA LYS A 2 39.71 37.38 16.86
C LYS A 2 39.43 35.93 17.27
N ARG A 3 39.69 35.54 18.54
CA ARG A 3 39.43 34.17 19.03
C ARG A 3 37.95 33.85 19.24
N MET A 4 37.14 34.81 19.71
CA MET A 4 35.70 34.60 19.91
C MET A 4 34.93 34.39 18.59
N LYS A 5 35.33 35.07 17.50
CA LYS A 5 34.70 34.87 16.18
C LYS A 5 34.89 33.45 15.64
N LYS A 6 36.02 32.79 15.92
CA LYS A 6 36.28 31.41 15.50
C LYS A 6 35.44 30.39 16.26
N VAL A 7 35.22 30.61 17.56
CA VAL A 7 34.41 29.71 18.39
C VAL A 7 32.93 29.76 17.98
N VAL A 8 32.40 30.96 17.70
CA VAL A 8 31.00 31.11 17.25
C VAL A 8 30.78 30.45 15.89
N SER A 9 31.72 30.59 14.95
CA SER A 9 31.61 29.92 13.64
C SER A 9 31.67 28.40 13.72
N ILE A 10 32.51 27.83 14.61
CA ILE A 10 32.61 26.36 14.78
C ILE A 10 31.33 25.80 15.42
N VAL A 11 30.75 26.49 16.40
CA VAL A 11 29.48 26.09 17.02
C VAL A 11 28.33 26.18 16.01
N LEU A 12 28.31 27.20 15.15
CA LEU A 12 27.29 27.35 14.11
C LEU A 12 27.35 26.22 13.05
N ILE A 13 28.57 25.79 12.67
CA ILE A 13 28.80 24.70 11.72
C ILE A 13 28.43 23.34 12.34
N MET A 14 28.78 23.09 13.61
CA MET A 14 28.36 21.88 14.32
C MET A 14 26.84 21.82 14.53
N ALA A 15 26.19 22.95 14.81
CA ALA A 15 24.73 23.02 14.93
C ALA A 15 24.02 22.74 13.59
N THR A 16 24.59 23.20 12.46
CA THR A 16 24.06 22.87 11.12
C THR A 16 24.36 21.43 10.71
N LEU A 17 25.50 20.86 11.12
CA LEU A 17 25.82 19.45 10.90
C LEU A 17 24.90 18.50 11.70
N CYS A 18 24.55 18.88 12.94
CA CYS A 18 23.59 18.14 13.77
C CYS A 18 22.15 18.20 13.23
N LEU A 19 21.77 19.29 12.54
CA LEU A 19 20.50 19.39 11.82
C LEU A 19 20.47 18.51 10.56
N LEU A 20 21.62 18.27 9.91
CA LEU A 20 21.75 17.38 8.76
C LEU A 20 21.73 15.89 9.14
N THR A 21 22.13 15.52 10.35
CA THR A 21 21.98 14.15 10.89
C THR A 21 20.58 13.84 11.42
N GLY A 22 19.68 14.83 11.39
CA GLY A 22 18.31 14.75 11.89
C GLY A 22 17.25 14.47 10.83
N CYS A 23 17.63 14.13 9.60
CA CYS A 23 16.72 13.42 8.69
C CYS A 23 16.47 12.03 9.27
N SER A 24 15.65 11.96 10.33
CA SER A 24 14.90 10.75 10.63
C SER A 24 14.22 10.37 9.33
N PHE A 25 14.71 9.32 8.69
CA PHE A 25 13.93 8.60 7.69
C PHE A 25 12.65 8.20 8.40
N VAL A 26 11.59 8.98 8.20
CA VAL A 26 10.25 8.61 8.63
C VAL A 26 9.99 7.29 7.93
N LYS A 27 10.00 6.20 8.70
CA LYS A 27 9.78 4.86 8.17
C LYS A 27 8.47 4.90 7.39
N ALA A 28 8.53 4.64 6.09
CA ALA A 28 7.36 4.63 5.21
C ALA A 28 6.24 3.80 5.86
N GLU A 29 5.11 4.44 6.17
CA GLU A 29 3.95 3.77 6.75
C GLU A 29 3.07 3.17 5.65
N THR A 30 3.65 2.33 4.78
CA THR A 30 2.85 1.56 3.83
C THR A 30 2.46 0.23 4.46
N THR A 31 1.15 -0.04 4.57
CA THR A 31 0.66 -1.34 5.05
C THR A 31 -0.47 -1.84 4.17
N ILE A 32 -0.57 -3.16 4.11
CA ILE A 32 -1.69 -3.86 3.50
C ILE A 32 -2.17 -4.94 4.48
N GLN A 33 -3.45 -4.90 4.81
CA GLN A 33 -4.12 -5.90 5.63
C GLN A 33 -5.32 -6.40 4.85
N VAL A 34 -5.38 -7.71 4.60
CA VAL A 34 -6.50 -8.36 3.91
C VAL A 34 -7.04 -9.44 4.84
N SER A 35 -8.35 -9.45 5.05
CA SER A 35 -9.03 -10.41 5.93
C SER A 35 -10.41 -10.76 5.40
N VAL A 36 -10.95 -11.89 5.87
CA VAL A 36 -12.35 -12.25 5.67
C VAL A 36 -13.16 -11.69 6.83
N ASP A 37 -14.34 -11.13 6.54
CA ASP A 37 -15.25 -10.60 7.54
C ASP A 37 -15.95 -11.73 8.32
N ALA A 38 -16.61 -11.37 9.42
CA ALA A 38 -17.31 -12.33 10.29
C ALA A 38 -18.44 -13.10 9.58
N ASP A 39 -18.97 -12.57 8.48
CA ASP A 39 -19.99 -13.24 7.65
C ASP A 39 -19.42 -14.40 6.81
N GLY A 40 -18.09 -14.53 6.74
CA GLY A 40 -17.39 -15.54 5.94
C GLY A 40 -17.49 -15.35 4.44
N LYS A 41 -18.07 -14.25 3.95
CA LYS A 41 -18.39 -14.00 2.53
C LYS A 41 -17.80 -12.70 1.99
N THR A 42 -17.50 -11.77 2.88
CA THR A 42 -16.95 -10.46 2.56
C THR A 42 -15.45 -10.44 2.80
N VAL A 43 -14.68 -9.93 1.84
CA VAL A 43 -13.25 -9.67 2.00
C VAL A 43 -13.04 -8.19 2.26
N LYS A 44 -12.30 -7.88 3.33
CA LYS A 44 -11.90 -6.52 3.69
C LYS A 44 -10.42 -6.32 3.40
N ALA A 45 -10.09 -5.23 2.73
CA ALA A 45 -8.71 -4.79 2.54
C ALA A 45 -8.52 -3.38 3.09
N VAL A 46 -7.52 -3.19 3.94
CA VAL A 46 -7.12 -1.90 4.49
C VAL A 46 -5.71 -1.59 4.00
N LEU A 47 -5.60 -0.56 3.17
CA LEU A 47 -4.36 -0.09 2.58
C LEU A 47 -3.99 1.25 3.19
N LYS A 48 -2.78 1.37 3.69
CA LYS A 48 -2.21 2.61 4.21
C LYS A 48 -1.06 3.03 3.30
N ALA A 49 -1.00 4.29 2.90
CA ALA A 49 0.13 4.84 2.18
C ALA A 49 0.38 6.29 2.60
N ASP A 50 1.66 6.64 2.64
CA ASP A 50 2.14 7.99 2.94
C ASP A 50 2.43 8.74 1.62
N GLN A 51 1.58 9.70 1.27
CA GLN A 51 1.73 10.47 0.03
C GLN A 51 2.89 11.45 0.08
N SER A 52 3.28 11.92 1.26
CA SER A 52 4.45 12.79 1.40
C SER A 52 5.74 12.09 0.96
N GLN A 53 5.74 10.76 0.98
CA GLN A 53 6.83 9.91 0.52
C GLN A 53 6.60 9.33 -0.89
N GLY A 54 5.59 9.81 -1.59
CA GLY A 54 5.30 9.43 -2.98
C GLY A 54 4.62 8.08 -3.16
N TYR A 55 4.04 7.48 -2.11
CA TYR A 55 3.38 6.17 -2.22
C TYR A 55 1.90 6.25 -2.62
N GLU A 56 1.51 5.37 -3.54
CA GLU A 56 0.14 5.22 -4.03
C GLU A 56 -0.27 3.74 -4.13
N TRP A 57 -1.48 3.40 -3.70
CA TRP A 57 -2.07 2.08 -3.92
C TRP A 57 -3.02 2.10 -5.13
N LYS A 58 -2.88 1.10 -6.00
CA LYS A 58 -3.91 0.68 -6.97
C LYS A 58 -4.39 -0.74 -6.62
N TYR A 59 -5.59 -1.10 -7.05
CA TYR A 59 -6.16 -2.43 -6.81
C TYR A 59 -6.86 -2.96 -8.06
N PHE A 60 -6.89 -4.29 -8.18
CA PHE A 60 -7.49 -5.01 -9.30
C PHE A 60 -8.08 -6.34 -8.83
N ILE A 61 -9.11 -6.79 -9.54
CA ILE A 61 -9.74 -8.11 -9.39
C ILE A 61 -9.60 -8.81 -10.74
N THR A 62 -9.01 -10.01 -10.78
CA THR A 62 -8.65 -10.63 -12.05
C THR A 62 -9.77 -11.48 -12.67
N ASN A 63 -10.64 -12.13 -11.88
CA ASN A 63 -11.66 -13.05 -12.41
C ASN A 63 -13.12 -12.65 -12.09
N GLY A 64 -13.33 -11.42 -11.59
CA GLY A 64 -14.62 -10.72 -11.60
C GLY A 64 -15.75 -11.29 -10.74
N ALA A 65 -15.54 -12.38 -9.99
CA ALA A 65 -16.57 -12.93 -9.11
C ALA A 65 -16.62 -12.18 -7.75
N LEU A 66 -15.56 -11.48 -7.39
CA LEU A 66 -15.60 -10.41 -6.38
C LEU A 66 -16.14 -9.11 -6.99
N SER A 67 -17.15 -8.53 -6.35
CA SER A 67 -17.59 -7.16 -6.61
C SER A 67 -17.18 -6.27 -5.45
N GLU A 68 -16.67 -5.08 -5.75
CA GLU A 68 -16.53 -4.05 -4.74
C GLU A 68 -17.92 -3.70 -4.20
N SER A 69 -18.09 -3.82 -2.89
CA SER A 69 -19.32 -3.48 -2.19
C SER A 69 -19.22 -2.14 -1.47
N ALA A 70 -18.02 -1.73 -1.08
CA ALA A 70 -17.75 -0.38 -0.61
C ALA A 70 -16.27 -0.01 -0.77
N SER A 71 -16.02 1.26 -1.07
CA SER A 71 -14.71 1.90 -0.93
C SER A 71 -14.85 3.14 -0.05
N ARG A 72 -13.95 3.28 0.91
CA ARG A 72 -13.86 4.45 1.77
C ARG A 72 -12.45 4.97 1.79
N PHE A 73 -12.33 6.26 1.52
CA PHE A 73 -11.11 7.01 1.62
C PHE A 73 -11.11 7.83 2.91
N GLU A 74 -10.09 7.63 3.75
CA GLU A 74 -9.90 8.38 4.98
C GLU A 74 -8.54 9.12 4.90
N ASN A 75 -8.60 10.44 4.76
CA ASN A 75 -7.43 11.29 4.94
C ASN A 75 -7.23 11.55 6.43
N ASN A 76 -5.99 11.37 6.90
CA ASN A 76 -5.64 11.83 8.22
C ASN A 76 -5.42 13.35 8.18
N ILE A 77 -6.15 14.10 9.00
CA ILE A 77 -6.03 15.57 9.06
C ILE A 77 -4.65 15.99 9.62
N PHE A 78 -3.97 15.09 10.33
CA PHE A 78 -2.70 15.35 11.01
C PHE A 78 -1.48 14.75 10.30
N SER A 79 -1.65 14.05 9.18
CA SER A 79 -0.56 13.47 8.40
C SER A 79 -0.95 13.29 6.93
N ASP A 80 -0.01 13.43 6.01
CA ASP A 80 -0.18 13.11 4.57
C ASP A 80 -0.34 11.60 4.28
N THR A 81 -0.50 10.82 5.35
CA THR A 81 -0.92 9.43 5.29
C THR A 81 -2.42 9.34 5.04
N TYR A 82 -2.80 8.62 3.98
CA TYR A 82 -4.18 8.26 3.73
C TYR A 82 -4.40 6.76 3.93
N ILE A 83 -5.65 6.41 4.18
CA ILE A 83 -6.10 5.04 4.34
C ILE A 83 -7.21 4.78 3.31
N GLN A 84 -6.99 3.80 2.44
CA GLN A 84 -8.02 3.25 1.57
C GLN A 84 -8.55 1.96 2.19
N LYS A 85 -9.86 1.93 2.45
CA LYS A 85 -10.56 0.74 2.94
C LYS A 85 -11.47 0.24 1.84
N TYR A 86 -11.24 -0.99 1.42
CA TYR A 86 -12.07 -1.69 0.48
C TYR A 86 -12.84 -2.81 1.17
N SER A 87 -14.08 -2.98 0.74
CA SER A 87 -14.94 -4.10 1.07
C SER A 87 -15.38 -4.74 -0.24
N TYR A 88 -15.17 -6.04 -0.35
CA TYR A 88 -15.55 -6.82 -1.52
C TYR A 88 -16.52 -7.90 -1.08
N THR A 89 -17.62 -8.02 -1.79
CA THR A 89 -18.61 -9.08 -1.57
C THR A 89 -18.52 -10.04 -2.75
N TYR A 90 -18.46 -11.34 -2.46
CA TYR A 90 -18.45 -12.33 -3.50
C TYR A 90 -19.84 -12.54 -4.10
N ASN A 91 -19.93 -12.42 -5.42
CA ASN A 91 -21.13 -12.71 -6.19
C ASN A 91 -21.13 -14.20 -6.52
N VAL A 92 -22.03 -14.93 -5.86
CA VAL A 92 -22.08 -16.40 -5.85
C VAL A 92 -22.26 -16.97 -7.26
N SER A 93 -21.15 -17.27 -7.93
CA SER A 93 -21.08 -18.33 -8.91
C SER A 93 -19.92 -19.23 -8.50
N LYS A 94 -20.26 -20.49 -8.18
CA LYS A 94 -19.33 -21.52 -7.69
C LYS A 94 -18.20 -21.74 -8.70
N GLY A 95 -16.98 -21.93 -8.20
CA GLY A 95 -15.90 -22.59 -8.93
C GLY A 95 -14.81 -21.72 -9.54
N ASN A 96 -14.81 -20.41 -9.30
CA ASN A 96 -13.74 -19.55 -9.78
C ASN A 96 -12.67 -19.36 -8.69
N GLU A 97 -11.42 -19.68 -9.00
CA GLU A 97 -10.28 -19.14 -8.27
C GLU A 97 -10.18 -17.66 -8.64
N ASP A 98 -10.38 -16.76 -7.68
CA ASP A 98 -10.24 -15.33 -7.90
C ASP A 98 -8.86 -14.86 -7.42
N GLN A 99 -8.43 -13.69 -7.89
CA GLN A 99 -7.22 -13.05 -7.39
C GLN A 99 -7.48 -11.58 -7.08
N LEU A 100 -7.15 -11.20 -5.84
CA LEU A 100 -7.05 -9.80 -5.45
C LEU A 100 -5.61 -9.34 -5.63
N VAL A 101 -5.42 -8.28 -6.39
CA VAL A 101 -4.09 -7.73 -6.68
C VAL A 101 -4.05 -6.28 -6.22
N PHE A 102 -3.15 -5.98 -5.29
CA PHE A 102 -2.90 -4.63 -4.81
C PHE A 102 -1.51 -4.19 -5.24
N VAL A 103 -1.39 -3.05 -5.91
CA VAL A 103 -0.14 -2.54 -6.45
C VAL A 103 0.28 -1.29 -5.69
N LEU A 104 1.43 -1.36 -5.03
CA LEU A 104 2.07 -0.21 -4.40
C LEU A 104 3.05 0.44 -5.38
N ILE A 105 2.77 1.69 -5.72
CA ILE A 105 3.57 2.51 -6.63
C ILE A 105 4.27 3.57 -5.80
N LYS A 106 5.55 3.81 -6.10
CA LYS A 106 6.33 4.89 -5.47
C LYS A 106 6.77 5.86 -6.54
N ASP A 107 6.56 7.16 -6.34
CA ASP A 107 7.04 8.23 -7.22
C ASP A 107 6.63 8.03 -8.70
N LYS A 108 5.48 7.38 -8.93
CA LYS A 108 4.97 6.98 -10.27
C LYS A 108 5.92 6.02 -11.04
N ASP A 109 6.80 5.32 -10.35
CA ASP A 109 7.63 4.26 -10.92
C ASP A 109 6.81 2.97 -11.10
N TYR A 110 6.09 2.90 -12.22
CA TYR A 110 5.23 1.76 -12.57
C TYR A 110 6.02 0.47 -12.85
N GLU A 111 7.25 0.57 -13.34
CA GLU A 111 8.07 -0.61 -13.66
C GLU A 111 8.57 -1.30 -12.40
N ASN A 112 8.97 -0.53 -11.38
CA ASN A 112 9.44 -1.08 -10.12
C ASN A 112 8.35 -1.22 -9.04
N ALA A 113 7.10 -0.90 -9.38
CA ALA A 113 5.96 -1.07 -8.48
C ALA A 113 5.85 -2.52 -7.96
N LYS A 114 5.34 -2.66 -6.74
CA LYS A 114 5.17 -3.96 -6.08
C LYS A 114 3.72 -4.40 -6.14
N ALA A 115 3.45 -5.53 -6.77
CA ALA A 115 2.15 -6.17 -6.78
C ALA A 115 2.09 -7.23 -5.67
N TYR A 116 1.04 -7.15 -4.86
CA TYR A 116 0.70 -8.09 -3.81
C TYR A 116 -0.55 -8.85 -4.22
N GLU A 117 -0.38 -10.12 -4.53
CA GLU A 117 -1.45 -10.99 -5.02
C GLU A 117 -1.94 -11.90 -3.90
N TYR A 118 -3.25 -11.97 -3.75
CA TYR A 118 -3.95 -12.80 -2.79
C TYR A 118 -4.86 -13.75 -3.55
N PRO A 119 -4.53 -15.05 -3.63
CA PRO A 119 -5.45 -16.06 -4.12
C PRO A 119 -6.70 -16.08 -3.24
N VAL A 120 -7.87 -16.14 -3.85
CA VAL A 120 -9.15 -16.22 -3.14
C VAL A 120 -9.87 -17.48 -3.61
N THR A 121 -10.24 -18.31 -2.64
CA THR A 121 -10.94 -19.58 -2.89
C THR A 121 -12.25 -19.60 -2.12
N ILE A 122 -13.24 -20.29 -2.67
CA ILE A 122 -14.56 -20.43 -2.05
C ILE A 122 -14.92 -21.89 -1.96
N ASP A 123 -15.31 -22.29 -0.77
CA ASP A 123 -15.78 -23.64 -0.55
C ASP A 123 -17.25 -23.82 -0.94
N ASP A 124 -17.72 -25.06 -0.86
CA ASP A 124 -19.07 -25.43 -1.27
C ASP A 124 -20.18 -24.72 -0.49
N ASN A 125 -19.86 -24.15 0.67
CA ASN A 125 -20.79 -23.40 1.53
C ASN A 125 -20.81 -21.91 1.20
N GLY A 126 -20.03 -21.47 0.21
CA GLY A 126 -19.87 -20.07 -0.14
C GLY A 126 -18.97 -19.31 0.84
N SER A 127 -18.19 -20.01 1.68
CA SER A 127 -17.24 -19.37 2.58
C SER A 127 -15.93 -19.06 1.86
N VAL A 128 -15.46 -17.83 2.04
CA VAL A 128 -14.25 -17.30 1.41
C VAL A 128 -13.02 -17.64 2.24
N LYS A 129 -11.95 -18.04 1.55
CA LYS A 129 -10.62 -18.25 2.12
C LYS A 129 -9.58 -17.48 1.31
N ILE A 130 -8.70 -16.79 2.02
CA ILE A 130 -7.58 -16.06 1.42
C ILE A 130 -6.34 -16.94 1.51
N GLY A 131 -5.70 -17.18 0.37
CA GLY A 131 -4.45 -17.91 0.27
C GLY A 131 -3.23 -17.09 0.69
N ASN A 132 -2.05 -17.72 0.62
CA ASN A 132 -0.80 -17.04 0.94
C ASN A 132 -0.52 -15.92 -0.06
N ARG A 133 -0.21 -14.73 0.48
CA ARG A 133 0.20 -13.57 -0.32
C ARG A 133 1.49 -13.88 -1.09
N THR A 134 1.51 -13.52 -2.37
CA THR A 134 2.75 -13.45 -3.16
C THR A 134 3.08 -12.01 -3.51
N GLU A 135 4.38 -11.73 -3.70
CA GLU A 135 4.88 -10.39 -4.07
C GLU A 135 5.63 -10.50 -5.40
N LYS A 136 5.38 -9.55 -6.30
CA LYS A 136 5.99 -9.46 -7.62
C LYS A 136 6.35 -8.02 -7.96
N THR A 137 7.31 -7.85 -8.86
CA THR A 137 7.65 -6.53 -9.43
C THR A 137 6.92 -6.36 -10.76
N VAL A 138 6.15 -5.28 -10.91
CA VAL A 138 5.18 -5.14 -12.00
C VAL A 138 5.82 -5.11 -13.40
N GLY A 139 7.00 -4.52 -13.56
CA GLY A 139 7.69 -4.43 -14.85
C GLY A 139 7.98 -5.78 -15.52
N TYR A 140 7.96 -6.89 -14.77
CA TYR A 140 8.10 -8.23 -15.33
C TYR A 140 6.78 -8.83 -15.86
N TYR A 141 5.66 -8.12 -15.71
CA TYR A 141 4.31 -8.57 -16.06
C TYR A 141 3.62 -7.52 -16.95
N PRO A 142 3.74 -7.63 -18.28
CA PRO A 142 3.27 -6.61 -19.22
C PRO A 142 1.80 -6.26 -19.08
N ASP A 143 0.94 -7.22 -18.74
CA ASP A 143 -0.49 -6.98 -18.59
C ASP A 143 -0.79 -6.16 -17.32
N LEU A 144 -0.14 -6.47 -16.20
CA LEU A 144 -0.24 -5.67 -14.98
C LEU A 144 0.32 -4.25 -15.19
N LEU A 145 1.43 -4.13 -15.90
CA LEU A 145 2.02 -2.83 -16.21
C LEU A 145 1.06 -1.94 -17.03
N LYS A 146 0.42 -2.51 -18.05
CA LYS A 146 -0.58 -1.80 -18.86
C LYS A 146 -1.83 -1.40 -18.08
N MET A 147 -2.23 -2.19 -17.07
CA MET A 147 -3.40 -1.87 -16.24
C MET A 147 -3.14 -0.70 -15.28
N ILE A 148 -1.88 -0.44 -14.92
CA ILE A 148 -1.53 0.60 -13.94
C ILE A 148 -1.00 1.90 -14.56
N GLN A 149 -0.63 1.91 -15.84
CA GLN A 149 -0.24 3.10 -16.60
C GLN A 149 -1.47 3.88 -17.08
#